data_AF-A0A1I1WAL8-F1
#
_entry.id   AF-A0A1I1WAL8-F1
#
_cell.length_a   1.000
_cell.length_b   1.000
_cell.length_c   1.000
_cell.angle_alpha   90.00
_cell.angle_beta   90.00
_cell.angle_gamma   90.00
#
_symmetry.space_group_name_H-M   'P 1'
#
loop_
_entity.id
_entity.type
_entity.pdbx_description
1 polymer ?
#
loop_
_entity_poly.entity_id
_entity_poly.type
_entity_poly.pdbx_seq_one_letter_code
_entity_poly.pdbx_strand_id
1 'polypeptide(L)' 'MKRYTYLGDRITDPTLKGQDCAAVLQKNGKCIRGKNGSMLVQFDSGRRAVVIGRLLRKISQ' A
#
# COMPACT_ATOMS: atom_id res chain seq x y z
N MET A 1 12.42 -4.63 2.65
CA MET A 1 11.09 -4.03 2.90
C MET A 1 10.41 -3.82 1.55
N LYS A 2 9.14 -4.21 1.37
CA LYS A 2 8.46 -4.01 0.08
C LYS A 2 7.83 -2.62 0.06
N ARG A 3 8.49 -1.69 -0.64
CA ARG A 3 8.07 -0.30 -0.77
C ARG A 3 7.32 -0.04 -2.09
N TYR A 4 6.36 0.87 -2.03
CA TYR A 4 5.50 1.24 -3.12
C TYR A 4 5.13 2.73 -3.06
N THR A 5 4.85 3.31 -4.21
CA THR A 5 4.06 4.55 -4.31
C THR A 5 2.62 4.17 -4.60
N TYR A 6 1.66 4.71 -3.85
CA TYR A 6 0.24 4.45 -4.05
C TYR A 6 -0.37 5.53 -4.95
N LEU A 7 -0.81 5.16 -6.15
CA LEU A 7 -1.39 6.13 -7.09
C LEU A 7 -2.75 6.65 -6.63
N GLY A 8 -3.56 5.77 -6.02
CA GLY A 8 -4.98 6.03 -5.79
C GLY A 8 -5.80 6.14 -7.08
N ASP A 9 -7.12 6.26 -6.94
CA ASP A 9 -8.09 6.46 -8.02
C ASP A 9 -8.96 7.69 -7.75
N ARG A 10 -10.04 7.91 -8.51
CA ARG A 10 -10.92 9.07 -8.35
C ARG A 10 -11.51 9.20 -6.93
N ILE A 11 -11.87 8.09 -6.30
CA ILE A 11 -12.57 8.06 -4.99
C ILE A 11 -11.62 7.88 -3.80
N THR A 12 -10.34 7.62 -4.05
CA THR A 12 -9.32 7.52 -3.01
C THR A 12 -9.17 8.85 -2.27
N ASP A 13 -9.02 8.79 -0.96
CA ASP A 13 -8.66 9.93 -0.11
C ASP A 13 -7.46 10.69 -0.73
N PRO A 14 -7.62 11.98 -1.08
CA PRO A 14 -6.57 12.75 -1.75
C PRO A 14 -5.24 12.76 -1.00
N THR A 15 -5.28 12.67 0.33
CA THR A 15 -4.08 12.69 1.19
C THR A 15 -3.20 11.46 1.02
N LEU A 16 -3.72 10.38 0.43
CA LEU A 16 -3.00 9.12 0.21
C LEU A 16 -2.44 8.98 -1.22
N LYS A 17 -2.91 9.81 -2.16
CA LYS A 17 -2.52 9.71 -3.56
C LYS A 17 -1.08 10.17 -3.77
N GLY A 18 -0.33 9.41 -4.56
CA GLY A 18 1.09 9.65 -4.83
C GLY A 18 2.00 9.44 -3.62
N GLN A 19 1.47 8.98 -2.48
CA GLN A 19 2.26 8.80 -1.27
C GLN A 19 3.01 7.47 -1.27
N ASP A 20 4.19 7.52 -0.67
CA ASP A 20 5.00 6.35 -0.44
C ASP A 20 4.49 5.55 0.76
N CYS A 21 4.63 4.23 0.65
CA CYS A 21 4.19 3.30 1.67
C CYS A 21 4.99 1.99 1.62
N ALA A 22 4.85 1.22 2.68
CA ALA A 22 5.40 -0.12 2.80
C ALA A 22 4.31 -1.15 3.07
N ALA A 23 4.45 -2.34 2.50
CA ALA A 23 3.57 -3.45 2.82
C ALA A 23 3.76 -3.87 4.29
N VAL A 24 2.65 -4.01 5.01
CA VAL A 24 2.65 -4.65 6.32
C VAL A 24 2.79 -6.16 6.11
N LEU A 25 3.76 -6.75 6.79
CA LEU A 25 4.09 -8.17 6.65
C LEU A 25 3.50 -8.97 7.81
N GLN A 26 3.07 -10.19 7.52
CA GLN A 26 2.78 -11.21 8.51
C GLN A 26 4.08 -11.71 9.16
N LYS A 27 3.96 -12.48 10.25
CA LYS A 27 5.09 -13.13 10.93
C LYS A 27 5.95 -14.01 9.99
N ASN A 28 5.36 -14.54 8.92
CA ASN A 28 6.03 -15.35 7.91
C ASN A 28 6.72 -14.53 6.78
N GLY A 29 6.77 -13.19 6.89
CA GLY A 29 7.37 -12.31 5.89
C GLY A 29 6.53 -12.06 4.63
N LYS A 30 5.31 -12.62 4.53
CA LYS A 30 4.39 -12.38 3.41
C LYS A 30 3.56 -11.11 3.63
N CYS A 31 3.23 -10.42 2.54
CA CYS A 31 2.33 -9.25 2.60
C CYS A 31 0.91 -9.68 2.99
N ILE A 32 0.25 -8.88 3.82
CA ILE A 32 -1.17 -9.08 4.14
C ILE A 32 -2.01 -8.62 2.93
N ARG A 33 -2.72 -9.55 2.28
CA ARG A 33 -3.60 -9.27 1.14
C ARG A 33 -5.04 -9.70 1.42
N GLY A 34 -6.00 -8.93 0.93
CA GLY A 34 -7.41 -9.29 0.95
C GLY A 34 -7.83 -10.09 -0.29
N LYS A 35 -8.99 -10.74 -0.22
CA LYS A 35 -9.56 -11.58 -1.29
C LYS A 35 -9.71 -10.84 -2.63
N ASN A 36 -10.01 -9.54 -2.60
CA ASN A 36 -10.27 -8.71 -3.80
C ASN A 36 -9.02 -7.97 -4.32
N GLY A 37 -7.83 -8.50 -4.06
CA GLY A 37 -6.58 -7.89 -4.53
C GLY A 37 -6.19 -6.61 -3.78
N SER A 38 -6.74 -6.39 -2.59
CA SER A 38 -6.31 -5.31 -1.70
C SER A 38 -5.07 -5.71 -0.88
N MET A 39 -4.35 -4.74 -0.34
CA MET A 39 -3.17 -4.95 0.50
C MET A 39 -3.19 -4.00 1.68
N LEU A 40 -2.77 -4.47 2.86
CA LEU A 40 -2.54 -3.60 4.02
C LEU A 40 -1.16 -2.94 3.90
N VAL A 41 -1.14 -1.62 3.92
CA VAL A 41 0.09 -0.82 3.85
C VAL A 41 0.17 0.16 5.01
N GLN A 42 1.40 0.58 5.29
CA GLN A 42 1.76 1.64 6.21
C GLN A 42 2.34 2.78 5.37
N PHE A 43 1.67 3.92 5.33
CA PHE A 43 2.18 5.14 4.69
C PHE A 43 3.27 5.77 5.56
N ASP A 44 4.17 6.52 4.92
CA ASP A 44 5.28 7.23 5.58
C ASP A 44 4.76 8.27 6.60
N SER A 45 3.52 8.74 6.46
CA SER A 45 2.81 9.59 7.45
C SER A 45 2.43 8.87 8.75
N GLY A 46 2.63 7.56 8.86
CA GLY A 46 2.18 6.77 10.02
C GLY A 46 0.75 6.23 9.90
N ARG A 47 -0.01 6.58 8.86
CA ARG A 47 -1.34 6.02 8.61
C ARG A 47 -1.28 4.59 8.04
N ARG A 48 -2.06 3.68 8.64
CA ARG A 48 -2.34 2.34 8.06
C ARG A 48 -3.63 2.36 7.28
N ALA A 49 -3.64 1.73 6.11
CA ALA A 49 -4.85 1.57 5.33
C ALA A 49 -4.79 0.32 4.45
N VAL A 50 -5.98 -0.23 4.17
CA VAL A 50 -6.16 -1.24 3.13
C VAL A 50 -6.35 -0.52 1.81
N VAL A 51 -5.49 -0.79 0.85
CA VAL A 51 -5.46 -0.12 -0.45
C VAL A 51 -5.65 -1.09 -1.60
N ILE A 52 -6.06 -0.61 -2.76
CA ILE A 52 -6.23 -1.42 -3.97
C ILE A 52 -4.84 -1.77 -4.53
N GLY A 53 -4.48 -3.05 -4.53
CA GLY A 53 -3.12 -3.49 -4.84
C GLY A 53 -2.65 -3.17 -6.26
N ARG A 54 -3.56 -3.13 -7.26
CA ARG A 54 -3.22 -2.77 -8.65
C ARG A 54 -2.74 -1.32 -8.83
N LEU A 55 -2.97 -0.47 -7.82
CA LEU A 55 -2.56 0.93 -7.82
C LEU A 55 -1.24 1.15 -7.07
N LEU A 56 -0.61 0.09 -6.55
CA LEU A 56 0.72 0.13 -5.96
C LEU A 56 1.77 0.00 -7.05
N ARG A 57 2.68 0.97 -7.14
CA ARG A 57 3.85 0.91 -8.02
C ARG A 57 5.07 0.60 -7.17
N LYS A 58 5.73 -0.52 -7.46
CA LYS A 58 6.92 -0.93 -6.72
C LYS A 58 8.01 0.12 -6.92
N ILE A 59 8.59 0.58 -5.83
CA ILE A 59 9.79 1.42 -5.87
C ILE A 59 10.95 0.43 -5.99
N SER A 60 11.61 0.43 -7.14
CA SER A 60 12.84 -0.34 -7.32
C SER A 60 13.91 0.27 -6.42
N GLN A 61 14.54 -0.57 -5.60
CA GLN A 61 15.89 -0.30 -5.12
C GLN A 61 16.86 -0.89 -6.12
#